data_AF-A0A936ZGN9-F1
#
_entry.id   AF-A0A936ZGN9-F1
#
_cell.length_a   1.000
_cell.length_b   1.000
_cell.length_c   1.000
_cell.angle_alpha   90.00
_cell.angle_beta   90.00
_cell.angle_gamma   90.00
#
_symmetry.space_group_name_H-M   'P 1'
#
loop_
_entity.id
_entity.type
_entity.pdbx_description
1 polymer ?
#
loop_
_entity_poly.entity_id
_entity_poly.type
_entity_poly.pdbx_seq_one_letter_code
_entity_poly.pdbx_strand_id
1 'polypeptide(L)'
;MTDWSAGYVVDVDYTHGFYQELTPSLLSFFALLQGVQAPDPGASSLAYCELGCGQGFSTNLLASANPHIEFHATDFNPAHIAGARDLARSAGIENAHFYDDSFAEFLTRNDLPAFDFITLHGIYSWISPENRQAIVGFIRKKLKPGGLVYLSYNAMPGWASMMPLRRLLVEHAAAQGSAQSLQARIAASLGFADKLGSLDARYFANHPKLAGRVEKLKGQNPNYVAHEYFNRDLTPFYFMDVAQELAEAKLTWVGPANALDTLDEINLTQEQREFLAGIDNVALRQTTRDHIVDQQFRRDIFIKGPVRLSPHLVREKWLETRFALSGPSARIPRELRGMRYTIRLQSAVYDPLIAALEAGPRSLREIAGEPALAGISVNRLMQAITMVAAAGVCHPCLPAQGLAERKLRTDRFNRTVAAHARFERRYGSFASPVTGGGIAAEHMHQLMWLGLQADADIPRFVAKVLAQAGQGLLKDGKPLPADETVAELQRRFAGFEQETLGVWNALGLGAASPRKVANAAA
;
A
#
# COMPACT_ATOMS: atom_id res chain seq x y z
N MET A 1 30.32 -8.09 -20.25
CA MET A 1 29.96 -6.92 -19.43
C MET A 1 28.82 -7.34 -18.54
N THR A 2 29.06 -7.44 -17.24
CA THR A 2 28.00 -7.69 -16.23
C THR A 2 27.03 -6.51 -16.29
N ASP A 3 25.82 -6.77 -16.75
CA ASP A 3 24.72 -5.80 -16.74
C ASP A 3 24.36 -5.52 -15.27
N TRP A 4 24.77 -4.35 -14.77
CA TRP A 4 24.55 -3.93 -13.38
C TRP A 4 23.05 -3.82 -13.03
N SER A 5 22.20 -3.63 -14.04
CA SER A 5 20.74 -3.58 -13.85
C SER A 5 20.12 -4.95 -13.63
N ALA A 6 20.90 -6.03 -13.79
CA ALA A 6 20.45 -7.41 -13.74
C ALA A 6 19.20 -7.68 -14.62
N GLY A 7 19.00 -6.93 -15.71
CA GLY A 7 17.84 -7.04 -16.62
C GLY A 7 16.58 -6.27 -16.21
N TYR A 8 16.64 -5.45 -15.15
CA TYR A 8 15.57 -4.53 -14.75
C TYR A 8 15.68 -3.20 -15.52
N VAL A 9 14.54 -2.58 -15.85
CA VAL A 9 14.53 -1.28 -16.54
C VAL A 9 15.01 -0.17 -15.58
N VAL A 10 16.23 0.33 -15.77
CA VAL A 10 16.85 1.37 -14.93
C VAL A 10 16.85 2.76 -15.55
N ASP A 11 16.59 2.86 -16.86
CA ASP A 11 16.65 4.12 -17.61
C ASP A 11 15.50 5.09 -17.27
N VAL A 12 14.56 4.69 -16.39
CA VAL A 12 13.41 5.52 -16.02
C VAL A 12 12.97 5.32 -14.57
N ASP A 13 12.85 6.43 -13.83
CA ASP A 13 12.46 6.46 -12.43
C ASP A 13 11.11 5.76 -12.16
N TYR A 14 11.09 4.90 -11.13
CA TYR A 14 9.86 4.30 -10.58
C TYR A 14 9.10 5.32 -9.71
N THR A 15 7.78 5.16 -9.59
CA THR A 15 6.90 6.13 -8.91
C THR A 15 7.08 6.13 -7.39
N HIS A 16 6.79 7.26 -6.72
CA HIS A 16 6.81 7.39 -5.25
C HIS A 16 5.50 6.91 -4.61
N GLY A 17 5.08 5.70 -4.94
CA GLY A 17 3.89 5.07 -4.37
C GLY A 17 4.07 4.68 -2.91
N PHE A 18 2.99 4.77 -2.11
CA PHE A 18 2.90 4.13 -0.80
C PHE A 18 1.81 3.06 -0.84
N TYR A 19 2.13 1.88 -0.32
CA TYR A 19 1.20 0.75 -0.22
C TYR A 19 0.90 0.49 1.25
N GLN A 20 -0.37 0.57 1.64
CA GLN A 20 -0.79 0.49 3.03
C GLN A 20 -0.42 -0.85 3.69
N GLU A 21 -0.35 -1.91 2.89
CA GLU A 21 0.02 -3.26 3.31
C GLU A 21 1.44 -3.36 3.86
N LEU A 22 2.30 -2.37 3.59
CA LEU A 22 3.64 -2.29 4.18
C LEU A 22 3.62 -1.89 5.67
N THR A 23 2.48 -1.39 6.17
CA THR A 23 2.35 -0.85 7.52
C THR A 23 2.43 -1.97 8.58
N PRO A 24 3.35 -1.89 9.57
CA PRO A 24 3.51 -2.92 10.60
C PRO A 24 2.24 -3.23 11.40
N SER A 25 1.47 -2.20 11.74
CA SER A 25 0.20 -2.34 12.48
C SER A 25 -0.85 -3.09 11.65
N LEU A 26 -0.90 -2.85 10.35
CA LEU A 26 -1.82 -3.51 9.43
C LEU A 26 -1.42 -4.97 9.18
N LEU A 27 -0.14 -5.26 9.00
CA LEU A 27 0.37 -6.64 8.89
C LEU A 27 0.04 -7.48 10.12
N SER A 28 0.26 -6.92 11.31
CA SER A 28 -0.04 -7.59 12.57
C SER A 28 -1.54 -7.78 12.77
N PHE A 29 -2.36 -6.83 12.32
CA PHE A 29 -3.82 -6.96 12.32
C PHE A 29 -4.31 -8.06 11.38
N PHE A 30 -3.76 -8.16 10.16
CA PHE A 30 -4.12 -9.25 9.24
C PHE A 30 -3.74 -10.63 9.80
N ALA A 31 -2.63 -10.76 10.52
CA ALA A 31 -2.30 -11.98 11.24
C ALA A 31 -3.31 -12.28 12.38
N LEU A 32 -3.77 -11.25 13.09
CA LEU A 32 -4.82 -11.37 14.11
C LEU A 32 -6.16 -11.83 13.52
N LEU A 33 -6.53 -11.37 12.32
CA LEU A 33 -7.72 -11.87 11.60
C LEU A 33 -7.67 -13.39 11.40
N GLN A 34 -6.46 -13.93 11.24
CA GLN A 34 -6.19 -15.36 11.02
C GLN A 34 -5.91 -16.12 12.34
N GLY A 35 -6.04 -15.46 13.50
CA GLY A 35 -5.79 -16.06 14.81
C GLY A 35 -4.32 -16.44 15.04
N VAL A 36 -3.38 -15.73 14.41
CA VAL A 36 -1.93 -15.98 14.52
C VAL A 36 -1.28 -14.89 15.37
N GLN A 37 -0.41 -15.30 16.30
CA GLN A 37 0.45 -14.38 17.04
C GLN A 37 1.43 -13.71 16.06
N ALA A 38 1.45 -12.38 16.06
CA ALA A 38 2.39 -11.55 15.30
C ALA A 38 3.18 -10.62 16.23
N PRO A 39 4.26 -9.98 15.75
CA PRO A 39 4.95 -8.93 16.49
C PRO A 39 3.96 -7.83 16.90
N ASP A 40 4.08 -7.32 18.12
CA ASP A 40 3.26 -6.19 18.56
C ASP A 40 3.82 -4.90 17.94
N PRO A 41 3.07 -4.20 17.05
CA PRO A 41 3.56 -3.00 16.38
C PRO A 41 3.83 -1.84 17.34
N GLY A 42 3.32 -1.87 18.58
CA GLY A 42 3.60 -0.88 19.62
C GLY A 42 4.78 -1.22 20.54
N ALA A 43 5.37 -2.40 20.42
CA ALA A 43 6.52 -2.80 21.24
C ALA A 43 7.78 -2.02 20.85
N SER A 44 8.66 -1.75 21.81
CA SER A 44 9.93 -1.08 21.56
C SER A 44 10.96 -2.03 20.91
N SER A 45 11.97 -1.44 20.25
CA SER A 45 13.14 -2.17 19.70
C SER A 45 12.79 -3.18 18.60
N LEU A 46 11.76 -2.91 17.81
CA LEU A 46 11.47 -3.68 16.60
C LEU A 46 12.42 -3.28 15.49
N ALA A 47 12.69 -4.21 14.57
CA ALA A 47 13.42 -3.94 13.34
C ALA A 47 12.59 -4.35 12.11
N TYR A 48 12.60 -3.49 11.10
CA TYR A 48 11.86 -3.63 9.86
C TYR A 48 12.82 -3.59 8.67
N CYS A 49 12.62 -4.48 7.71
CA CYS A 49 13.38 -4.49 6.46
C CYS A 49 12.45 -4.31 5.24
N GLU A 50 12.77 -3.38 4.34
CA GLU A 50 12.15 -3.26 3.01
C GLU A 50 13.16 -3.69 1.94
N LEU A 51 12.86 -4.76 1.20
CA LEU A 51 13.68 -5.26 0.11
C LEU A 51 13.14 -4.72 -1.22
N GLY A 52 13.98 -4.00 -1.97
CA GLY A 52 13.58 -3.30 -3.19
C GLY A 52 12.75 -2.06 -2.87
N CYS A 53 13.28 -1.17 -2.03
CA CYS A 53 12.54 0.00 -1.54
C CYS A 53 12.33 1.10 -2.60
N GLY A 54 12.89 0.94 -3.80
CA GLY A 54 12.90 1.97 -4.83
C GLY A 54 13.38 3.29 -4.25
N GLN A 55 12.65 4.35 -4.54
CA GLN A 55 12.91 5.73 -4.08
C GLN A 55 12.79 5.95 -2.55
N GLY A 56 12.53 4.90 -1.75
CA GLY A 56 12.55 4.92 -0.29
C GLY A 56 11.44 5.76 0.38
N PHE A 57 10.38 6.08 -0.36
CA PHE A 57 9.27 6.88 0.17
C PHE A 57 8.49 6.14 1.27
N SER A 58 8.13 4.88 1.01
CA SER A 58 7.43 4.02 1.99
C SER A 58 8.24 3.86 3.28
N THR A 59 9.53 3.53 3.17
CA THR A 59 10.42 3.40 4.32
C THR A 59 10.49 4.70 5.14
N ASN A 60 10.73 5.85 4.50
CA ASN A 60 10.80 7.13 5.20
C ASN A 60 9.47 7.49 5.87
N LEU A 61 8.34 7.26 5.20
CA LEU A 61 7.01 7.48 5.74
C LEU A 61 6.81 6.63 7.00
N LEU A 62 7.04 5.32 6.90
CA LEU A 62 6.85 4.38 8.00
C LEU A 62 7.81 4.66 9.16
N ALA A 63 9.07 4.99 8.87
CA ALA A 63 10.06 5.38 9.90
C ALA A 63 9.63 6.61 10.68
N SER A 64 9.10 7.63 10.01
CA SER A 64 8.57 8.83 10.67
C SER A 64 7.34 8.54 11.54
N ALA A 65 6.49 7.59 11.11
CA ALA A 65 5.29 7.19 11.84
C ALA A 65 5.58 6.22 12.99
N ASN A 66 6.73 5.56 12.99
CA ASN A 66 7.12 4.54 13.97
C ASN A 66 8.57 4.78 14.46
N PRO A 67 8.82 5.85 15.24
CA PRO A 67 10.16 6.21 15.72
C PRO A 67 10.78 5.16 16.66
N HIS A 68 9.96 4.24 17.17
CA HIS A 68 10.38 3.14 18.05
C HIS A 68 10.85 1.89 17.29
N ILE A 69 10.81 1.91 15.94
CA ILE A 69 11.24 0.81 15.06
C ILE A 69 12.46 1.26 14.26
N GLU A 70 13.49 0.42 14.18
CA GLU A 70 14.63 0.62 13.28
C GLU A 70 14.32 0.09 11.88
N PHE A 71 14.41 0.94 10.86
CA PHE A 71 14.13 0.60 9.47
C PHE A 71 15.43 0.44 8.68
N HIS A 72 15.52 -0.67 7.95
CA HIS A 72 16.60 -0.94 7.00
C HIS A 72 15.98 -1.17 5.62
N ALA A 73 16.49 -0.53 4.59
CA ALA A 73 15.92 -0.62 3.26
C ALA A 73 17.02 -0.67 2.20
N THR A 74 16.88 -1.56 1.22
CA THR A 74 17.87 -1.72 0.14
C THR A 74 17.21 -1.63 -1.22
N ASP A 75 17.91 -1.00 -2.15
CA ASP A 75 17.60 -0.96 -3.58
C ASP A 75 18.91 -0.87 -4.34
N PHE A 76 19.02 -1.57 -5.47
CA PHE A 76 20.27 -1.63 -6.24
C PHE A 76 20.51 -0.35 -7.07
N ASN A 77 19.52 0.55 -7.18
CA ASN A 77 19.66 1.78 -7.93
C ASN A 77 20.25 2.91 -7.04
N PRO A 78 21.47 3.39 -7.31
CA PRO A 78 22.11 4.41 -6.48
C PRO A 78 21.36 5.76 -6.48
N ALA A 79 20.68 6.11 -7.58
CA ALA A 79 19.89 7.35 -7.64
C ALA A 79 18.66 7.28 -6.72
N HIS A 80 18.02 6.11 -6.63
CA HIS A 80 16.94 5.86 -5.69
C HIS A 80 17.42 6.02 -4.24
N ILE A 81 18.55 5.40 -3.89
CA ILE A 81 19.12 5.45 -2.53
C ILE A 81 19.59 6.86 -2.16
N ALA A 82 20.18 7.60 -3.10
CA ALA A 82 20.53 9.01 -2.89
C ALA A 82 19.27 9.84 -2.56
N GLY A 83 18.21 9.70 -3.36
CA GLY A 83 16.93 10.39 -3.15
C GLY A 83 16.27 10.01 -1.81
N ALA A 84 16.31 8.73 -1.44
CA ALA A 84 15.78 8.24 -0.18
C ALA A 84 16.51 8.83 1.03
N ARG A 85 17.84 8.88 1.00
CA ARG A 85 18.69 9.49 2.04
C ARG A 85 18.49 11.01 2.13
N ASP A 86 18.32 11.69 1.00
CA ASP A 86 18.07 13.13 0.98
C ASP A 86 16.70 13.48 1.57
N LEU A 87 15.67 12.68 1.29
CA LEU A 87 14.37 12.82 1.96
C LEU A 87 14.47 12.57 3.46
N ALA A 88 15.17 11.51 3.88
CA ALA A 88 15.42 11.19 5.28
C ALA A 88 16.11 12.35 6.01
N ARG A 89 17.20 12.88 5.43
CA ARG A 89 17.94 14.03 5.98
C ARG A 89 17.06 15.28 6.08
N SER A 90 16.32 15.59 5.01
CA SER A 90 15.44 16.78 4.96
C SER A 90 14.26 16.68 5.94
N ALA A 91 13.78 15.46 6.20
CA ALA A 91 12.74 15.18 7.18
C ALA A 91 13.29 14.88 8.59
N GLY A 92 14.62 14.90 8.81
CA GLY A 92 15.26 14.58 10.07
C GLY A 92 14.86 13.21 10.64
N ILE A 93 14.81 12.20 9.77
CA ILE A 93 14.56 10.79 10.09
C ILE A 93 15.90 10.13 10.41
N GLU A 94 16.00 9.53 11.60
CA GLU A 94 17.25 8.98 12.14
C GLU A 94 17.22 7.44 12.24
N ASN A 95 16.02 6.87 12.31
CA ASN A 95 15.76 5.43 12.44
C ASN A 95 15.55 4.74 11.09
N ALA A 96 16.03 5.32 9.98
CA ALA A 96 15.94 4.74 8.65
C ALA A 96 17.32 4.69 7.97
N HIS A 97 17.76 3.48 7.65
CA HIS A 97 19.05 3.18 7.06
C HIS A 97 18.87 2.64 5.65
N PHE A 98 19.42 3.33 4.67
CA PHE A 98 19.29 2.99 3.24
C PHE A 98 20.59 2.44 2.67
N TYR A 99 20.50 1.38 1.86
CA TYR A 99 21.62 0.64 1.31
C TYR A 99 21.52 0.53 -0.22
N ASP A 100 22.65 0.76 -0.89
CA ASP A 100 22.87 0.55 -2.33
C ASP A 100 23.52 -0.83 -2.49
N ASP A 101 22.78 -1.87 -2.14
CA ASP A 101 23.22 -3.25 -2.24
C ASP A 101 22.21 -4.02 -3.10
N SER A 102 22.72 -4.89 -3.98
CA SER A 102 21.91 -5.96 -4.57
C SER A 102 21.41 -6.93 -3.48
N PHE A 103 20.39 -7.75 -3.77
CA PHE A 103 19.93 -8.75 -2.79
C PHE A 103 21.03 -9.73 -2.34
N ALA A 104 21.93 -10.08 -3.26
CA ALA A 104 23.07 -10.95 -2.97
C ALA A 104 24.08 -10.28 -2.03
N GLU A 105 24.42 -9.01 -2.28
CA GLU A 105 25.32 -8.24 -1.40
C GLU A 105 24.68 -8.03 -0.02
N PHE A 106 23.41 -7.63 0.02
CA PHE A 106 22.67 -7.38 1.25
C PHE A 106 22.57 -8.62 2.16
N LEU A 107 22.43 -9.81 1.57
CA LEU A 107 22.50 -11.11 2.26
C LEU A 107 23.81 -11.35 3.02
N THR A 108 24.93 -10.89 2.47
CA THR A 108 26.26 -11.11 3.05
C THR A 108 26.60 -10.16 4.19
N ARG A 109 25.81 -9.11 4.40
CA ARG A 109 26.02 -8.12 5.46
C ARG A 109 25.94 -8.70 6.87
N ASN A 110 26.91 -8.31 7.69
CA ASN A 110 27.03 -8.74 9.08
C ASN A 110 26.61 -7.67 10.11
N ASP A 111 26.42 -6.43 9.67
CA ASP A 111 26.02 -5.28 10.47
C ASP A 111 24.50 -5.09 10.60
N LEU A 112 23.71 -5.82 9.81
CA LEU A 112 22.24 -5.80 9.88
C LEU A 112 21.69 -6.58 11.08
N PRO A 113 20.66 -6.06 11.77
CA PRO A 113 19.98 -6.78 12.84
C PRO A 113 19.16 -7.97 12.29
N ALA A 114 18.54 -8.73 13.19
CA ALA A 114 17.42 -9.59 12.83
C ALA A 114 16.11 -8.78 12.84
N PHE A 115 15.18 -9.11 11.96
CA PHE A 115 13.97 -8.32 11.70
C PHE A 115 12.70 -9.00 12.22
N ASP A 116 11.78 -8.19 12.71
CA ASP A 116 10.40 -8.58 13.06
C ASP A 116 9.50 -8.56 11.82
N PHE A 117 9.81 -7.68 10.86
CA PHE A 117 9.12 -7.55 9.59
C PHE A 117 10.13 -7.51 8.44
N ILE A 118 9.90 -8.30 7.40
CA ILE A 118 10.59 -8.15 6.11
C ILE A 118 9.51 -8.00 5.03
N THR A 119 9.60 -6.95 4.22
CA THR A 119 8.58 -6.64 3.22
C THR A 119 9.21 -6.47 1.83
N LEU A 120 8.48 -6.90 0.81
CA LEU A 120 8.86 -6.73 -0.60
C LEU A 120 7.60 -6.56 -1.46
N HIS A 121 7.33 -5.34 -1.89
CA HIS A 121 6.16 -5.03 -2.71
C HIS A 121 6.56 -4.88 -4.18
N GLY A 122 5.94 -5.66 -5.08
CA GLY A 122 6.15 -5.50 -6.52
C GLY A 122 7.55 -5.92 -6.98
N ILE A 123 8.18 -6.86 -6.28
CA ILE A 123 9.54 -7.35 -6.59
C ILE A 123 9.52 -8.78 -7.12
N TYR A 124 8.85 -9.71 -6.43
CA TYR A 124 9.06 -11.16 -6.61
C TYR A 124 8.86 -11.66 -8.06
N SER A 125 7.87 -11.10 -8.77
CA SER A 125 7.57 -11.42 -10.17
C SER A 125 8.56 -10.85 -11.18
N TRP A 126 9.33 -9.83 -10.81
CA TRP A 126 10.15 -9.00 -11.70
C TRP A 126 11.64 -9.30 -11.63
N ILE A 127 12.01 -10.37 -10.93
CA ILE A 127 13.40 -10.71 -10.64
C ILE A 127 13.73 -12.15 -11.06
N SER A 128 15.00 -12.37 -11.33
CA SER A 128 15.53 -13.68 -11.71
C SER A 128 15.41 -14.71 -10.56
N PRO A 129 15.44 -16.02 -10.88
CA PRO A 129 15.47 -17.08 -9.86
C PRO A 129 16.62 -16.92 -8.85
N GLU A 130 17.79 -16.46 -9.28
CA GLU A 130 18.97 -16.25 -8.41
C GLU A 130 18.70 -15.14 -7.39
N ASN A 131 18.06 -14.04 -7.80
CA ASN A 131 17.64 -12.98 -6.89
C ASN A 131 16.56 -13.46 -5.91
N ARG A 132 15.62 -14.31 -6.35
CA ARG A 132 14.64 -14.94 -5.43
C ARG A 132 15.34 -15.83 -4.39
N GLN A 133 16.32 -16.63 -4.81
CA GLN A 133 17.13 -17.44 -3.89
C GLN A 133 17.89 -16.56 -2.88
N ALA A 134 18.46 -15.43 -3.31
CA ALA A 134 19.11 -14.49 -2.41
C ALA A 134 18.12 -13.91 -1.37
N ILE A 135 16.91 -13.54 -1.80
CA ILE A 135 15.83 -13.07 -0.91
C ILE A 135 15.42 -14.16 0.10
N VAL A 136 15.17 -15.39 -0.36
CA VAL A 136 14.82 -16.51 0.52
C VAL A 136 15.93 -16.78 1.54
N GLY A 137 17.19 -16.76 1.09
CA GLY A 137 18.36 -16.87 1.97
C GLY A 137 18.43 -15.75 3.00
N PHE A 138 18.13 -14.51 2.60
CA PHE A 138 18.12 -13.34 3.48
C PHE A 138 17.05 -13.49 4.55
N ILE A 139 15.83 -13.82 4.15
CA ILE A 139 14.72 -14.05 5.07
C ILE A 139 15.06 -15.19 6.05
N ARG A 140 15.62 -16.29 5.56
CA ARG A 140 16.03 -17.42 6.41
C ARG A 140 17.01 -16.99 7.49
N LYS A 141 18.01 -16.18 7.14
CA LYS A 141 19.10 -15.72 8.02
C LYS A 141 18.67 -14.59 8.96
N LYS A 142 17.86 -13.64 8.48
CA LYS A 142 17.62 -12.36 9.15
C LYS A 142 16.23 -12.21 9.75
N LEU A 143 15.24 -13.04 9.39
CA LEU A 143 13.92 -12.98 10.04
C LEU A 143 13.95 -13.65 11.42
N LYS A 144 13.46 -12.96 12.45
CA LYS A 144 13.26 -13.51 13.79
C LYS A 144 12.19 -14.62 13.78
N PRO A 145 12.27 -15.63 14.66
CA PRO A 145 11.11 -16.48 14.96
C PRO A 145 9.90 -15.61 15.38
N GLY A 146 8.72 -15.91 14.85
CA GLY A 146 7.52 -15.08 15.00
C GLY A 146 7.47 -13.84 14.10
N GLY A 147 8.55 -13.54 13.37
CA GLY A 147 8.59 -12.42 12.43
C GLY A 147 7.74 -12.68 11.18
N LEU A 148 7.22 -11.60 10.61
CA LEU A 148 6.35 -11.60 9.44
C LEU A 148 7.11 -11.24 8.16
N VAL A 149 6.70 -11.89 7.07
CA VAL A 149 7.10 -11.55 5.71
C VAL A 149 5.88 -11.13 4.93
N TYR A 150 5.93 -9.96 4.32
CA TYR A 150 4.96 -9.53 3.33
C TYR A 150 5.58 -9.60 1.94
N LEU A 151 4.89 -10.22 0.99
CA LEU A 151 5.27 -10.15 -0.41
C LEU A 151 4.07 -10.03 -1.34
N SER A 152 4.27 -9.34 -2.47
CA SER A 152 3.30 -9.29 -3.55
C SER A 152 3.88 -9.75 -4.88
N TYR A 153 3.03 -10.38 -5.70
CA TYR A 153 3.44 -11.01 -6.96
C TYR A 153 2.27 -11.18 -7.93
N ASN A 154 2.57 -11.12 -9.22
CA ASN A 154 1.64 -11.51 -10.29
C ASN A 154 1.37 -13.01 -10.20
N ALA A 155 0.11 -13.39 -10.39
CA ALA A 155 -0.38 -14.73 -10.09
C ALA A 155 -0.96 -15.44 -11.31
N MET A 156 -0.78 -16.76 -11.34
CA MET A 156 -1.48 -17.68 -12.23
C MET A 156 -2.72 -18.26 -11.53
N PRO A 157 -3.80 -18.56 -12.26
CA PRO A 157 -3.91 -18.50 -13.73
C PRO A 157 -4.31 -17.14 -14.31
N GLY A 158 -4.55 -16.10 -13.50
CA GLY A 158 -5.10 -14.82 -14.00
C GLY A 158 -4.27 -14.13 -15.09
N TRP A 159 -2.96 -14.38 -15.12
CA TRP A 159 -2.07 -13.88 -16.19
C TRP A 159 -2.00 -14.75 -17.44
N ALA A 160 -2.60 -15.95 -17.44
CA ALA A 160 -2.47 -16.94 -18.52
C ALA A 160 -2.83 -16.36 -19.90
N SER A 161 -3.91 -15.57 -19.97
CA SER A 161 -4.31 -14.93 -21.23
C SER A 161 -3.36 -13.82 -21.67
N MET A 162 -2.70 -13.13 -20.76
CA MET A 162 -1.83 -11.98 -21.06
C MET A 162 -0.40 -12.39 -21.43
N MET A 163 0.11 -13.51 -20.90
CA MET A 163 1.50 -13.92 -21.10
C MET A 163 1.91 -14.12 -22.56
N PRO A 164 1.10 -14.76 -23.43
CA PRO A 164 1.42 -14.85 -24.86
C PRO A 164 1.46 -13.49 -25.55
N LEU A 165 0.50 -12.59 -25.25
CA LEU A 165 0.49 -11.25 -25.79
C LEU A 165 1.71 -10.45 -25.34
N ARG A 166 2.08 -10.54 -24.06
CA ARG A 166 3.29 -9.90 -23.54
C ARG A 166 4.53 -10.35 -24.31
N ARG A 167 4.68 -11.66 -24.58
CA ARG A 167 5.81 -12.15 -25.37
C ARG A 167 5.88 -11.46 -26.73
N LEU A 168 4.75 -11.33 -27.43
CA LEU A 168 4.69 -10.59 -28.70
C LEU A 168 5.09 -9.12 -28.54
N LEU A 169 4.61 -8.43 -27.49
CA LEU A 169 4.96 -7.03 -27.23
C LEU A 169 6.47 -6.85 -27.05
N VAL A 170 7.11 -7.69 -26.24
CA VAL A 170 8.55 -7.60 -25.95
C VAL A 170 9.38 -7.89 -27.21
N GLU A 171 9.04 -8.92 -27.98
CA GLU A 171 9.73 -9.25 -29.23
C GLU A 171 9.56 -8.15 -30.28
N HIS A 172 8.35 -7.57 -30.37
CA HIS A 172 8.09 -6.46 -31.28
C HIS A 172 8.89 -5.20 -30.91
N ALA A 173 9.06 -4.90 -29.61
CA ALA A 173 9.91 -3.81 -29.16
C ALA A 173 11.41 -4.10 -29.40
N ALA A 174 11.85 -5.35 -29.26
CA ALA A 174 13.23 -5.74 -29.54
C ALA A 174 13.56 -5.64 -31.04
N ALA A 175 12.64 -6.04 -31.91
CA ALA A 175 12.80 -6.02 -33.37
C ALA A 175 12.97 -4.60 -33.95
N GLN A 176 12.49 -3.57 -33.25
CA GLN A 176 12.66 -2.15 -33.66
C GLN A 176 14.10 -1.62 -33.46
N GLY A 177 15.00 -2.41 -32.85
CA GLY A 177 16.38 -2.00 -32.58
C GLY A 177 16.47 -0.93 -31.49
N SER A 178 17.67 -0.37 -31.29
CA SER A 178 17.97 0.64 -30.26
C SER A 178 17.98 2.09 -30.77
N ALA A 179 17.64 2.31 -32.05
CA ALA A 179 17.63 3.65 -32.65
C ALA A 179 16.49 4.55 -32.11
N GLN A 180 15.44 3.95 -31.53
CA GLN A 180 14.32 4.66 -30.92
C GLN A 180 14.35 4.53 -29.40
N SER A 181 13.78 5.53 -28.70
CA SER A 181 13.65 5.46 -27.24
C SER A 181 12.80 4.27 -26.81
N LEU A 182 13.02 3.77 -25.59
CA LEU A 182 12.22 2.68 -25.03
C LEU A 182 10.72 3.03 -25.02
N GLN A 183 10.34 4.26 -24.67
CA GLN A 183 8.93 4.68 -24.68
C GLN A 183 8.32 4.62 -26.08
N ALA A 184 9.05 5.04 -27.11
CA ALA A 184 8.57 4.97 -28.49
C ALA A 184 8.35 3.52 -28.93
N ARG A 185 9.28 2.62 -28.59
CA ARG A 185 9.16 1.18 -28.91
C ARG A 185 8.00 0.52 -28.18
N ILE A 186 7.73 0.91 -26.93
CA ILE A 186 6.57 0.45 -26.16
C ILE A 186 5.27 0.92 -26.82
N ALA A 187 5.16 2.22 -27.13
CA ALA A 187 3.98 2.78 -27.78
C ALA A 187 3.70 2.09 -29.13
N ALA A 188 4.73 1.87 -29.94
CA ALA A 188 4.62 1.13 -31.19
C ALA A 188 4.16 -0.32 -30.98
N SER A 189 4.63 -0.99 -29.93
CA SER A 189 4.22 -2.37 -29.60
C SER A 189 2.78 -2.45 -29.12
N LEU A 190 2.30 -1.48 -28.35
CA LEU A 190 0.88 -1.37 -27.99
C LEU A 190 0.01 -1.12 -29.22
N GLY A 191 0.44 -0.25 -30.14
CA GLY A 191 -0.25 -0.03 -31.42
C GLY A 191 -0.28 -1.29 -32.30
N PHE A 192 0.80 -2.08 -32.30
CA PHE A 192 0.85 -3.38 -32.96
C PHE A 192 -0.16 -4.36 -32.38
N ALA A 193 -0.24 -4.48 -31.05
CA ALA A 193 -1.21 -5.35 -30.39
C ALA A 193 -2.66 -4.89 -30.59
N ASP A 194 -2.90 -3.58 -30.61
CA ASP A 194 -4.21 -2.99 -30.90
C ASP A 194 -4.66 -3.34 -32.34
N LYS A 195 -3.76 -3.16 -33.31
CA LYS A 195 -4.00 -3.58 -34.69
C LYS A 195 -4.28 -5.08 -34.78
N LEU A 196 -3.49 -5.92 -34.10
CA LEU A 196 -3.72 -7.37 -34.05
C LEU A 196 -5.09 -7.71 -33.45
N GLY A 197 -5.52 -6.99 -32.41
CA GLY A 197 -6.82 -7.14 -31.78
C GLY A 197 -8.00 -6.71 -32.64
N SER A 198 -7.79 -5.82 -33.62
CA SER A 198 -8.81 -5.46 -34.62
C SER A 198 -8.95 -6.46 -35.77
N LEU A 199 -8.02 -7.42 -35.89
CA LEU A 199 -8.13 -8.52 -36.84
C LEU A 199 -9.04 -9.61 -36.27
N ASP A 200 -9.60 -10.46 -37.14
CA ASP A 200 -10.31 -11.69 -36.75
C ASP A 200 -9.34 -12.79 -36.25
N ALA A 201 -8.48 -12.42 -35.30
CA ALA A 201 -7.49 -13.29 -34.71
C ALA A 201 -8.14 -14.16 -33.63
N ARG A 202 -8.13 -15.48 -33.84
CA ARG A 202 -8.70 -16.47 -32.90
C ARG A 202 -8.23 -16.31 -31.45
N TYR A 203 -7.01 -15.83 -31.24
CA TYR A 203 -6.47 -15.55 -29.92
C TYR A 203 -7.28 -14.48 -29.16
N PHE A 204 -7.61 -13.36 -29.79
CA PHE A 204 -8.44 -12.31 -29.19
C PHE A 204 -9.90 -12.75 -29.07
N ALA A 205 -10.42 -13.54 -30.02
CA ALA A 205 -11.76 -14.12 -29.95
C ALA A 205 -11.92 -15.05 -28.72
N ASN A 206 -10.91 -15.86 -28.41
CA ASN A 206 -10.90 -16.74 -27.24
C ASN A 206 -10.63 -15.99 -25.92
N HIS A 207 -10.09 -14.76 -25.98
CA HIS A 207 -9.74 -13.93 -24.82
C HIS A 207 -10.24 -12.49 -24.98
N PRO A 208 -11.57 -12.25 -25.01
CA PRO A 208 -12.16 -10.97 -25.39
C PRO A 208 -11.78 -9.81 -24.46
N LYS A 209 -11.33 -10.08 -23.23
CA LYS A 209 -10.85 -9.05 -22.30
C LYS A 209 -9.50 -8.43 -22.71
N LEU A 210 -8.73 -9.07 -23.59
CA LEU A 210 -7.40 -8.58 -23.98
C LEU A 210 -7.45 -7.26 -24.75
N ALA A 211 -8.41 -7.08 -25.66
CA ALA A 211 -8.54 -5.84 -26.42
C ALA A 211 -8.75 -4.64 -25.48
N GLY A 212 -9.68 -4.76 -24.52
CA GLY A 212 -9.89 -3.73 -23.50
C GLY A 212 -8.69 -3.53 -22.57
N ARG A 213 -7.86 -4.56 -22.35
CA ARG A 213 -6.61 -4.43 -21.59
C ARG A 213 -5.55 -3.64 -22.37
N VAL A 214 -5.36 -3.93 -23.66
CA VAL A 214 -4.45 -3.18 -24.54
C VAL A 214 -4.84 -1.70 -24.58
N GLU A 215 -6.13 -1.41 -24.74
CA GLU A 215 -6.60 -0.02 -24.78
C GLU A 215 -6.35 0.71 -23.44
N LYS A 216 -6.58 0.03 -22.31
CA LYS A 216 -6.21 0.59 -21.00
C LYS A 216 -4.72 0.89 -20.88
N LEU A 217 -3.85 0.00 -21.38
CA LEU A 217 -2.40 0.20 -21.32
C LEU A 217 -1.93 1.41 -22.12
N LYS A 218 -2.58 1.72 -23.25
CA LYS A 218 -2.29 2.91 -24.05
C LYS A 218 -2.53 4.22 -23.28
N GLY A 219 -3.46 4.21 -22.32
CA GLY A 219 -3.75 5.36 -21.45
C GLY A 219 -2.91 5.45 -20.17
N GLN A 220 -2.05 4.47 -19.89
CA GLN A 220 -1.21 4.46 -18.68
C GLN A 220 0.08 5.25 -18.88
N ASN A 221 0.75 5.58 -17.77
CA ASN A 221 2.10 6.15 -17.83
C ASN A 221 3.06 5.18 -18.54
N PRO A 222 3.78 5.59 -19.60
CA PRO A 222 4.69 4.72 -20.33
C PRO A 222 5.76 4.04 -19.46
N ASN A 223 6.20 4.72 -18.40
CA ASN A 223 7.21 4.18 -17.47
C ASN A 223 6.64 3.03 -16.66
N TYR A 224 5.40 3.18 -16.18
CA TYR A 224 4.68 2.08 -15.52
C TYR A 224 4.52 0.89 -16.47
N VAL A 225 4.16 1.12 -17.74
CA VAL A 225 4.02 0.03 -18.73
C VAL A 225 5.37 -0.66 -18.99
N ALA A 226 6.47 0.10 -19.03
CA ALA A 226 7.81 -0.47 -19.19
C ALA A 226 8.14 -1.42 -18.03
N HIS A 227 7.98 -0.94 -16.79
CA HIS A 227 8.24 -1.71 -15.57
C HIS A 227 7.29 -2.91 -15.42
N GLU A 228 6.03 -2.78 -15.82
CA GLU A 228 5.02 -3.85 -15.63
C GLU A 228 4.90 -4.82 -16.83
N TYR A 229 5.57 -4.61 -17.96
CA TYR A 229 5.44 -5.54 -19.10
C TYR A 229 6.74 -5.79 -19.86
N PHE A 230 7.72 -4.90 -19.82
CA PHE A 230 8.91 -4.96 -20.67
C PHE A 230 10.22 -5.29 -19.95
N ASN A 231 10.19 -5.51 -18.63
CA ASN A 231 11.33 -6.10 -17.91
C ASN A 231 11.74 -7.43 -18.54
N ARG A 232 13.03 -7.75 -18.52
CA ARG A 232 13.53 -9.02 -19.06
C ARG A 232 12.86 -10.20 -18.36
N ASP A 233 12.88 -10.16 -17.03
CA ASP A 233 12.30 -11.16 -16.17
C ASP A 233 10.87 -10.74 -15.76
N LEU A 234 9.89 -11.56 -16.11
CA LEU A 234 8.54 -11.51 -15.56
C LEU A 234 8.02 -12.93 -15.41
N THR A 235 7.78 -13.33 -14.17
CA THR A 235 7.16 -14.61 -13.83
C THR A 235 5.90 -14.37 -12.99
N PRO A 236 4.70 -14.59 -13.56
CA PRO A 236 3.51 -14.81 -12.76
C PRO A 236 3.58 -16.22 -12.14
N PHE A 237 3.32 -16.35 -10.85
CA PHE A 237 3.50 -17.60 -10.11
C PHE A 237 2.17 -18.24 -9.73
N TYR A 238 2.14 -19.57 -9.60
CA TYR A 238 1.12 -20.21 -8.79
C TYR A 238 1.46 -20.04 -7.31
N PHE A 239 0.44 -19.92 -6.45
CA PHE A 239 0.64 -19.80 -5.00
C PHE A 239 1.52 -20.93 -4.43
N MET A 240 1.29 -22.17 -4.87
CA MET A 240 2.04 -23.32 -4.37
C MET A 240 3.56 -23.22 -4.63
N ASP A 241 3.97 -22.63 -5.75
CA ASP A 241 5.39 -22.47 -6.08
C ASP A 241 6.05 -21.47 -5.12
N VAL A 242 5.38 -20.32 -4.89
CA VAL A 242 5.84 -19.30 -3.93
C VAL A 242 5.88 -19.87 -2.51
N ALA A 243 4.84 -20.61 -2.11
CA ALA A 243 4.78 -21.24 -0.80
C ALA A 243 5.92 -22.27 -0.61
N GLN A 244 6.26 -23.01 -1.66
CA GLN A 244 7.37 -23.97 -1.65
C GLN A 244 8.74 -23.28 -1.56
N GLU A 245 8.99 -22.24 -2.37
CA GLU A 245 10.23 -21.47 -2.33
C GLU A 245 10.43 -20.84 -0.93
N LEU A 246 9.37 -20.25 -0.35
CA LEU A 246 9.44 -19.61 0.97
C LEU A 246 9.53 -20.62 2.14
N ALA A 247 9.05 -21.86 1.96
CA ALA A 247 9.17 -22.90 2.98
C ALA A 247 10.64 -23.21 3.32
N GLU A 248 11.58 -23.01 2.38
CA GLU A 248 13.02 -23.14 2.62
C GLU A 248 13.53 -22.14 3.69
N ALA A 249 12.85 -21.00 3.86
CA ALA A 249 13.12 -20.03 4.92
C ALA A 249 12.36 -20.33 6.24
N LYS A 250 11.74 -21.51 6.36
CA LYS A 250 10.86 -21.93 7.47
C LYS A 250 9.61 -21.06 7.61
N LEU A 251 9.12 -20.55 6.49
CA LEU A 251 7.91 -19.74 6.45
C LEU A 251 6.66 -20.60 6.30
N THR A 252 5.58 -20.14 6.91
CA THR A 252 4.23 -20.69 6.74
C THR A 252 3.30 -19.57 6.36
N TRP A 253 2.42 -19.81 5.40
CA TRP A 253 1.42 -18.82 4.98
C TRP A 253 0.42 -18.54 6.10
N VAL A 254 0.12 -17.27 6.32
CA VAL A 254 -0.83 -16.78 7.31
C VAL A 254 -2.16 -16.45 6.67
N GLY A 255 -2.13 -15.62 5.62
CA GLY A 255 -3.31 -15.04 5.01
C GLY A 255 -2.98 -13.95 3.99
N PRO A 256 -3.98 -13.44 3.26
CA PRO A 256 -3.78 -12.30 2.38
C PRO A 256 -3.62 -11.01 3.20
N ALA A 257 -2.81 -10.08 2.70
CA ALA A 257 -2.69 -8.72 3.24
C ALA A 257 -3.81 -7.79 2.72
N ASN A 258 -5.04 -8.32 2.69
CA ASN A 258 -6.23 -7.60 2.25
C ASN A 258 -7.44 -8.23 2.94
N ALA A 259 -8.15 -7.45 3.76
CA ALA A 259 -9.31 -7.95 4.47
C ALA A 259 -10.40 -8.44 3.51
N LEU A 260 -10.58 -7.81 2.34
CA LEU A 260 -11.59 -8.23 1.37
C LEU A 260 -11.36 -9.68 0.89
N ASP A 261 -10.10 -10.08 0.72
CA ASP A 261 -9.74 -11.41 0.24
C ASP A 261 -9.98 -12.51 1.29
N THR A 262 -10.12 -12.13 2.58
CA THR A 262 -10.47 -13.05 3.67
C THR A 262 -11.96 -13.37 3.76
N LEU A 263 -12.80 -12.65 3.02
CA LEU A 263 -14.27 -12.76 3.08
C LEU A 263 -14.76 -13.74 2.01
N ASP A 264 -14.71 -15.03 2.32
CA ASP A 264 -15.08 -16.06 1.34
C ASP A 264 -16.58 -16.01 0.96
N GLU A 265 -17.46 -15.48 1.82
CA GLU A 265 -18.90 -15.39 1.57
C GLU A 265 -19.26 -14.47 0.39
N ILE A 266 -18.41 -13.49 0.08
CA ILE A 266 -18.61 -12.55 -1.02
C ILE A 266 -17.76 -12.87 -2.25
N ASN A 267 -16.72 -13.68 -2.07
CA ASN A 267 -15.78 -14.06 -3.12
C ASN A 267 -16.08 -15.41 -3.76
N LEU A 268 -16.79 -16.30 -3.05
CA LEU A 268 -17.02 -17.68 -3.46
C LEU A 268 -18.49 -18.07 -3.26
N THR A 269 -18.99 -19.02 -4.07
CA THR A 269 -20.28 -19.67 -3.80
C THR A 269 -20.18 -20.62 -2.60
N GLN A 270 -21.30 -21.07 -2.07
CA GLN A 270 -21.30 -22.04 -0.97
C GLN A 270 -20.62 -23.36 -1.36
N GLU A 271 -20.94 -23.88 -2.54
CA GLU A 271 -20.38 -25.12 -3.08
C GLU A 271 -18.86 -25.00 -3.26
N GLN A 272 -18.38 -23.83 -3.70
CA GLN A 272 -16.95 -23.56 -3.82
C GLN A 272 -16.25 -23.53 -2.46
N ARG A 273 -16.86 -22.94 -1.43
CA ARG A 273 -16.32 -22.95 -0.06
C ARG A 273 -16.25 -24.36 0.50
N GLU A 274 -17.32 -25.15 0.33
CA GLU A 274 -17.38 -26.55 0.76
C GLU A 274 -16.31 -27.40 0.04
N PHE A 275 -16.15 -27.20 -1.27
CA PHE A 275 -15.10 -27.87 -2.04
C PHE A 275 -13.70 -27.52 -1.54
N LEU A 276 -13.40 -26.24 -1.30
CA LEU A 276 -12.10 -25.80 -0.76
C LEU A 276 -11.86 -26.30 0.67
N ALA A 277 -12.91 -26.36 1.50
CA ALA A 277 -12.81 -26.87 2.86
C ALA A 277 -12.38 -28.34 2.92
N GLY A 278 -12.67 -29.13 1.87
CA GLY A 278 -12.24 -30.52 1.73
C GLY A 278 -10.77 -30.73 1.33
N ILE A 279 -9.99 -29.66 1.09
CA ILE A 279 -8.59 -29.76 0.64
C ILE A 279 -7.64 -29.48 1.82
N ASP A 280 -7.07 -30.49 2.46
CA ASP A 280 -6.20 -30.30 3.65
C ASP A 280 -4.92 -29.51 3.36
N ASN A 281 -4.26 -29.80 2.24
CA ASN A 281 -3.03 -29.13 1.86
C ASN A 281 -3.31 -27.65 1.51
N VAL A 282 -2.79 -26.73 2.33
CA VAL A 282 -3.00 -25.28 2.18
C VAL A 282 -2.50 -24.76 0.83
N ALA A 283 -1.35 -25.23 0.35
CA ALA A 283 -0.78 -24.82 -0.94
C ALA A 283 -1.70 -25.21 -2.11
N LEU A 284 -2.22 -26.45 -2.09
CA LEU A 284 -3.21 -26.89 -3.06
C LEU A 284 -4.53 -26.11 -2.92
N ARG A 285 -5.03 -25.92 -1.70
CA ARG A 285 -6.29 -25.20 -1.45
C ARG A 285 -6.25 -23.78 -2.00
N GLN A 286 -5.19 -23.04 -1.71
CA GLN A 286 -5.03 -21.66 -2.20
C GLN A 286 -4.79 -21.60 -3.71
N THR A 287 -4.01 -22.53 -4.27
CA THR A 287 -3.84 -22.62 -5.73
C THR A 287 -5.17 -22.94 -6.42
N THR A 288 -5.98 -23.84 -5.86
CA THR A 288 -7.33 -24.13 -6.35
C THR A 288 -8.25 -22.91 -6.22
N ARG A 289 -8.19 -22.18 -5.11
CA ARG A 289 -8.92 -20.92 -4.94
C ARG A 289 -8.56 -19.92 -6.03
N ASP A 290 -7.27 -19.78 -6.36
CA ASP A 290 -6.80 -18.88 -7.42
C ASP A 290 -7.38 -19.23 -8.79
N HIS A 291 -7.61 -20.51 -9.08
CA HIS A 291 -8.31 -20.95 -10.29
C HIS A 291 -9.81 -20.60 -10.27
N ILE A 292 -10.45 -20.64 -9.10
CA ILE A 292 -11.88 -20.30 -8.97
C ILE A 292 -12.11 -18.80 -9.19
N VAL A 293 -11.21 -17.97 -8.67
CA VAL A 293 -11.36 -16.49 -8.69
C VAL A 293 -10.59 -15.82 -9.82
N ASP A 294 -9.85 -16.58 -10.64
CA ASP A 294 -8.99 -16.08 -11.71
C ASP A 294 -7.97 -15.05 -11.19
N GLN A 295 -7.26 -15.42 -10.11
CA GLN A 295 -6.39 -14.52 -9.35
C GLN A 295 -5.25 -13.98 -10.23
N GLN A 296 -5.14 -12.65 -10.31
CA GLN A 296 -4.11 -11.97 -11.12
C GLN A 296 -2.95 -11.43 -10.31
N PHE A 297 -3.16 -11.06 -9.05
CA PHE A 297 -2.13 -10.44 -8.21
C PHE A 297 -2.35 -10.82 -6.76
N ARG A 298 -1.34 -11.38 -6.10
CA ARG A 298 -1.42 -11.76 -4.70
C ARG A 298 -0.62 -10.82 -3.84
N ARG A 299 -1.10 -10.64 -2.61
CA ARG A 299 -0.45 -9.92 -1.52
C ARG A 299 -0.57 -10.83 -0.30
N ASP A 300 0.51 -11.51 0.05
CA ASP A 300 0.48 -12.58 1.04
C ASP A 300 1.37 -12.25 2.24
N ILE A 301 0.92 -12.72 3.41
CA ILE A 301 1.68 -12.68 4.66
C ILE A 301 2.11 -14.09 5.01
N PHE A 302 3.40 -14.23 5.31
CA PHE A 302 4.02 -15.44 5.81
C PHE A 302 4.64 -15.18 7.19
N ILE A 303 4.80 -16.21 8.00
CA ILE A 303 5.40 -16.12 9.33
C ILE A 303 6.41 -17.25 9.55
N LYS A 304 7.48 -16.94 10.28
CA LYS A 304 8.48 -17.95 10.69
C LYS A 304 8.08 -18.59 12.01
N GLY A 305 7.60 -19.83 11.96
CA GLY A 305 7.16 -20.55 13.17
C GLY A 305 5.85 -19.99 13.72
N PRO A 306 4.70 -20.22 13.05
CA PRO A 306 3.41 -19.70 13.48
C PRO A 306 3.02 -20.21 14.88
N VAL A 307 2.52 -19.30 15.72
CA VAL A 307 1.85 -19.64 16.99
C VAL A 307 0.37 -19.31 16.84
N ARG A 308 -0.50 -20.33 16.96
CA ARG A 308 -1.95 -20.15 16.93
C ARG A 308 -2.45 -19.67 18.29
N LEU A 309 -3.28 -18.63 18.26
CA LEU A 309 -3.91 -18.07 19.44
C LEU A 309 -5.18 -18.85 19.78
N SER A 310 -5.50 -18.97 21.07
CA SER A 310 -6.82 -19.46 21.48
C SER A 310 -7.91 -18.45 21.10
N PRO A 311 -9.17 -18.89 20.86
CA PRO A 311 -10.26 -17.97 20.54
C PRO A 311 -10.46 -16.86 21.59
N HIS A 312 -10.23 -17.17 22.88
CA HIS A 312 -10.30 -16.19 23.95
C HIS A 312 -9.21 -15.11 23.82
N LEU A 313 -7.97 -15.51 23.54
CA LEU A 313 -6.87 -14.56 23.38
C LEU A 313 -7.00 -13.72 22.10
N VAL A 314 -7.52 -14.29 21.01
CA VAL A 314 -7.89 -13.54 19.80
C VAL A 314 -8.90 -12.45 20.16
N ARG A 315 -9.97 -12.81 20.88
CA ARG A 315 -11.00 -11.87 21.30
C ARG A 315 -10.45 -10.75 22.18
N GLU A 316 -9.60 -11.06 23.16
CA GLU A 316 -9.00 -10.02 24.01
C GLU A 316 -8.08 -9.09 23.22
N LYS A 317 -7.24 -9.62 22.32
CA LYS A 317 -6.41 -8.77 21.44
C LYS A 317 -7.25 -7.86 20.54
N TRP A 318 -8.37 -8.36 20.03
CA TRP A 318 -9.32 -7.54 19.27
C TRP A 318 -9.90 -6.42 20.11
N LEU A 319 -10.32 -6.70 21.35
CA LEU A 319 -10.87 -5.71 22.27
C LEU A 319 -9.89 -4.58 22.57
N GLU A 320 -8.60 -4.88 22.70
CA GLU A 320 -7.55 -3.88 22.92
C GLU A 320 -7.10 -3.15 21.64
N THR A 321 -7.43 -3.68 20.45
CA THR A 321 -7.04 -3.05 19.19
C THR A 321 -7.85 -1.77 18.98
N ARG A 322 -7.14 -0.67 18.73
CA ARG A 322 -7.72 0.63 18.39
C ARG A 322 -7.92 0.75 16.89
N PHE A 323 -8.97 1.45 16.49
CA PHE A 323 -9.33 1.67 15.08
C PHE A 323 -9.64 3.15 14.85
N ALA A 324 -9.34 3.64 13.65
CA ALA A 324 -9.69 4.98 13.20
C ALA A 324 -10.13 4.95 11.74
N LEU A 325 -10.98 5.90 11.36
CA LEU A 325 -11.30 6.14 9.95
C LEU A 325 -10.13 6.82 9.23
N SER A 326 -9.85 6.41 8.00
CA SER A 326 -8.85 7.05 7.10
C SER A 326 -9.46 7.94 6.03
N GLY A 327 -10.80 8.00 5.95
CA GLY A 327 -11.54 8.89 5.07
C GLY A 327 -12.87 9.29 5.69
N PRO A 328 -13.57 10.28 5.10
CA PRO A 328 -14.89 10.71 5.57
C PRO A 328 -15.89 9.54 5.59
N SER A 329 -16.82 9.56 6.53
CA SER A 329 -17.91 8.59 6.60
C SER A 329 -18.71 8.49 5.30
N ALA A 330 -18.86 9.59 4.57
CA ALA A 330 -19.51 9.63 3.26
C ALA A 330 -18.82 8.74 2.20
N ARG A 331 -17.52 8.45 2.34
CA ARG A 331 -16.79 7.52 1.47
C ARG A 331 -16.94 6.05 1.87
N ILE A 332 -17.51 5.77 3.04
CA ILE A 332 -17.74 4.39 3.46
C ILE A 332 -18.86 3.82 2.58
N PRO A 333 -18.57 2.79 1.78
CA PRO A 333 -19.53 2.31 0.81
C PRO A 333 -20.72 1.67 1.53
N ARG A 334 -21.94 1.87 1.01
CA ARG A 334 -23.14 1.20 1.53
C ARG A 334 -23.22 -0.28 1.12
N GLU A 335 -22.43 -0.65 0.13
CA GLU A 335 -22.33 -2.01 -0.39
C GLU A 335 -20.87 -2.40 -0.59
N LEU A 336 -20.51 -3.62 -0.20
CA LEU A 336 -19.19 -4.18 -0.43
C LEU A 336 -19.28 -5.20 -1.56
N ARG A 337 -18.47 -5.02 -2.60
CA ARG A 337 -18.44 -5.90 -3.77
C ARG A 337 -17.24 -6.83 -3.68
N GLY A 338 -17.50 -8.12 -3.50
CA GLY A 338 -16.51 -9.18 -3.68
C GLY A 338 -16.40 -9.63 -5.14
N MET A 339 -15.65 -10.70 -5.37
CA MET A 339 -15.47 -11.30 -6.69
C MET A 339 -16.77 -11.91 -7.26
N ARG A 340 -17.70 -12.32 -6.39
CA ARG A 340 -18.94 -12.99 -6.80
C ARG A 340 -20.20 -12.26 -6.38
N TYR A 341 -20.25 -11.77 -5.15
CA TYR A 341 -21.45 -11.18 -4.60
C TYR A 341 -21.19 -9.76 -4.10
N THR A 342 -22.25 -8.97 -4.12
CA THR A 342 -22.31 -7.67 -3.45
C THR A 342 -23.16 -7.83 -2.19
N ILE A 343 -22.64 -7.38 -1.05
CA ILE A 343 -23.38 -7.35 0.21
C ILE A 343 -23.72 -5.92 0.58
N ARG A 344 -24.91 -5.70 1.14
CA ARG A 344 -25.32 -4.41 1.67
C ARG A 344 -24.95 -4.30 3.15
N LEU A 345 -24.27 -3.22 3.51
CA LEU A 345 -23.91 -2.92 4.89
C LEU A 345 -25.17 -2.43 5.63
N GLN A 346 -25.53 -3.11 6.72
CA GLN A 346 -26.77 -2.84 7.45
C GLN A 346 -26.67 -1.58 8.31
N SER A 347 -27.41 -0.53 7.97
CA SER A 347 -27.43 0.76 8.69
C SER A 347 -27.49 0.63 10.21
N ALA A 348 -28.32 -0.28 10.73
CA ALA A 348 -28.46 -0.52 12.18
C ALA A 348 -27.16 -0.94 12.90
N VAL A 349 -26.16 -1.42 12.17
CA VAL A 349 -24.83 -1.78 12.70
C VAL A 349 -23.79 -0.74 12.31
N TYR A 350 -23.77 -0.35 11.03
CA TYR A 350 -22.67 0.45 10.49
C TYR A 350 -22.80 1.93 10.82
N ASP A 351 -24.00 2.51 10.84
CA ASP A 351 -24.17 3.94 11.16
C ASP A 351 -23.68 4.27 12.59
N PRO A 352 -24.08 3.55 13.66
CA PRO A 352 -23.55 3.82 14.99
C PRO A 352 -22.06 3.48 15.14
N LEU A 353 -21.55 2.47 14.41
CA LEU A 353 -20.11 2.16 14.39
C LEU A 353 -19.29 3.29 13.76
N ILE A 354 -19.74 3.80 12.61
CA ILE A 354 -19.09 4.89 11.89
C ILE A 354 -19.10 6.15 12.77
N ALA A 355 -20.25 6.50 13.36
CA ALA A 355 -20.36 7.65 14.25
C ALA A 355 -19.41 7.56 15.46
N ALA A 356 -19.25 6.35 16.04
CA ALA A 356 -18.30 6.13 17.13
C ALA A 356 -16.85 6.40 16.70
N LEU A 357 -16.47 5.99 15.48
CA LEU A 357 -15.13 6.18 14.92
C LEU A 357 -14.88 7.59 14.37
N GLU A 358 -15.91 8.32 13.95
CA GLU A 358 -15.82 9.74 13.57
C GLU A 358 -15.42 10.63 14.74
N ALA A 359 -15.78 10.24 15.97
CA ALA A 359 -15.34 10.94 17.18
C ALA A 359 -13.84 10.79 17.46
N GLY A 360 -13.15 9.88 16.76
CA GLY A 360 -11.71 9.67 16.85
C GLY A 360 -11.32 8.21 17.10
N PRO A 361 -10.01 7.94 17.24
CA PRO A 361 -9.50 6.57 17.35
C PRO A 361 -9.91 5.89 18.66
N ARG A 362 -10.60 4.75 18.56
CA ARG A 362 -11.16 4.00 19.70
C ARG A 362 -10.83 2.51 19.65
N SER A 363 -10.65 1.90 20.81
CA SER A 363 -10.57 0.44 20.96
C SER A 363 -11.90 -0.23 20.65
N LEU A 364 -11.87 -1.49 20.20
CA LEU A 364 -13.10 -2.26 20.05
C LEU A 364 -13.84 -2.40 21.40
N ARG A 365 -13.11 -2.43 22.53
CA ARG A 365 -13.71 -2.42 23.87
C ARG A 365 -14.53 -1.16 24.14
N GLU A 366 -13.98 0.02 23.81
CA GLU A 366 -14.70 1.29 23.94
C GLU A 366 -15.90 1.35 22.98
N ILE A 367 -15.72 0.90 21.73
CA ILE A 367 -16.80 0.83 20.73
C ILE A 367 -17.95 -0.05 21.22
N ALA A 368 -17.64 -1.23 21.78
CA ALA A 368 -18.64 -2.14 22.33
C ALA A 368 -19.35 -1.58 23.58
N GLY A 369 -18.72 -0.62 24.28
CA GLY A 369 -19.29 0.08 25.43
C GLY A 369 -20.20 1.25 25.09
N GLU A 370 -20.25 1.68 23.82
CA GLU A 370 -21.11 2.79 23.40
C GLU A 370 -22.60 2.42 23.52
N PRO A 371 -23.45 3.27 24.13
CA PRO A 371 -24.87 2.97 24.29
C PRO A 371 -25.59 2.62 22.98
N ALA A 372 -25.21 3.26 21.87
CA ALA A 372 -25.77 3.01 20.54
C ALA A 372 -25.39 1.62 19.96
N LEU A 373 -24.37 0.96 20.53
CA LEU A 373 -23.83 -0.32 20.07
C LEU A 373 -24.04 -1.46 21.09
N ALA A 374 -24.65 -1.19 22.25
CA ALA A 374 -24.83 -2.15 23.35
C ALA A 374 -25.59 -3.43 22.96
N GLY A 375 -26.47 -3.37 21.94
CA GLY A 375 -27.20 -4.53 21.41
C GLY A 375 -26.44 -5.38 20.38
N ILE A 376 -25.21 -4.99 20.03
CA ILE A 376 -24.40 -5.65 18.99
C ILE A 376 -23.33 -6.50 19.65
N SER A 377 -23.30 -7.79 19.31
CA SER A 377 -22.28 -8.69 19.86
C SER A 377 -20.88 -8.30 19.38
N VAL A 378 -19.87 -8.57 20.22
CA VAL A 378 -18.46 -8.31 19.89
C VAL A 378 -18.05 -8.97 18.57
N ASN A 379 -18.50 -10.20 18.30
CA ASN A 379 -18.20 -10.89 17.04
C ASN A 379 -18.77 -10.14 15.82
N ARG A 380 -19.97 -9.58 15.95
CA ARG A 380 -20.59 -8.79 14.87
C ARG A 380 -19.89 -7.45 14.68
N LEU A 381 -19.38 -6.85 15.75
CA LEU A 381 -18.53 -5.64 15.67
C LEU A 381 -17.17 -5.96 15.00
N MET A 382 -16.53 -7.08 15.34
CA MET A 382 -15.29 -7.53 14.67
C MET A 382 -15.51 -7.73 13.16
N GLN A 383 -16.62 -8.38 12.78
CA GLN A 383 -17.01 -8.51 11.37
C GLN A 383 -17.23 -7.15 10.72
N ALA A 384 -17.98 -6.24 11.36
CA ALA A 384 -18.24 -4.91 10.82
C ALA A 384 -16.95 -4.10 10.63
N ILE A 385 -16.03 -4.11 11.60
CA ILE A 385 -14.71 -3.47 11.46
C ILE A 385 -13.92 -4.09 10.31
N THR A 386 -13.92 -5.42 10.18
CA THR A 386 -13.25 -6.11 9.07
C THR A 386 -13.79 -5.65 7.71
N MET A 387 -15.10 -5.42 7.59
CA MET A 387 -15.74 -4.92 6.36
C MET A 387 -15.35 -3.47 6.05
N VAL A 388 -15.32 -2.60 7.06
CA VAL A 388 -14.92 -1.19 6.87
C VAL A 388 -13.40 -1.10 6.59
N ALA A 389 -12.58 -1.97 7.19
CA ALA A 389 -11.16 -2.10 6.86
C ALA A 389 -10.95 -2.63 5.44
N ALA A 390 -11.75 -3.61 4.99
CA ALA A 390 -11.73 -4.12 3.61
C ALA A 390 -12.10 -3.05 2.57
N ALA A 391 -12.92 -2.07 2.95
CA ALA A 391 -13.22 -0.91 2.12
C ALA A 391 -12.10 0.15 2.09
N GLY A 392 -11.00 -0.04 2.84
CA GLY A 392 -9.84 0.86 2.84
C GLY A 392 -10.06 2.19 3.58
N VAL A 393 -11.11 2.27 4.39
CA VAL A 393 -11.54 3.50 5.08
C VAL A 393 -11.44 3.40 6.60
N CYS A 394 -10.93 2.28 7.13
CA CYS A 394 -10.62 2.10 8.54
C CYS A 394 -9.31 1.31 8.72
N HIS A 395 -8.48 1.71 9.67
CA HIS A 395 -7.21 1.04 9.96
C HIS A 395 -7.03 0.78 11.45
N PRO A 396 -6.28 -0.28 11.81
CA PRO A 396 -5.77 -0.43 13.16
C PRO A 396 -4.83 0.71 13.51
N CYS A 397 -4.83 1.10 14.78
CA CYS A 397 -4.04 2.19 15.32
C CYS A 397 -2.98 1.66 16.26
N LEU A 398 -1.87 2.39 16.36
CA LEU A 398 -0.90 2.20 17.41
C LEU A 398 -1.50 2.55 18.79
N PRO A 399 -0.92 2.04 19.89
CA PRO A 399 -1.31 2.45 21.24
C PRO A 399 -1.22 3.97 21.43
N ALA A 400 -2.00 4.55 22.33
CA ALA A 400 -1.95 6.00 22.59
C ALA A 400 -0.58 6.46 23.16
N GLN A 401 0.12 5.55 23.84
CA GLN A 401 1.50 5.77 24.28
C GLN A 401 2.42 6.05 23.08
N GLY A 402 3.32 7.02 23.26
CA GLY A 402 4.26 7.46 22.21
C GLY A 402 3.65 8.40 21.15
N LEU A 403 2.34 8.71 21.23
CA LEU A 403 1.67 9.54 20.21
C LEU A 403 2.31 10.94 20.05
N ALA A 404 2.74 11.57 21.13
CA ALA A 404 3.36 12.90 21.08
C ALA A 404 4.68 12.91 20.28
N GLU A 405 5.54 11.91 20.51
CA GLU A 405 6.78 11.75 19.78
C GLU A 405 6.52 11.41 18.31
N ARG A 406 5.64 10.44 18.05
CA ARG A 406 5.21 10.10 16.69
C ARG A 406 4.72 11.34 15.96
N LYS A 407 3.86 12.15 16.59
CA LYS A 407 3.33 13.37 16.00
C LYS A 407 4.44 14.35 15.61
N LEU A 408 5.42 14.57 16.49
CA LEU A 408 6.54 15.46 16.19
C LEU A 408 7.34 14.98 14.96
N ARG A 409 7.58 13.67 14.85
CA ARG A 409 8.32 13.06 13.73
C ARG A 409 7.50 13.11 12.43
N THR A 410 6.22 12.74 12.49
CA THR A 410 5.33 12.80 11.32
C THR A 410 5.06 14.21 10.84
N ASP A 411 4.92 15.20 11.75
CA ASP A 411 4.72 16.60 11.36
C ASP A 411 5.93 17.14 10.59
N ARG A 412 7.14 16.76 11.00
CA ARG A 412 8.39 17.10 10.29
C ARG A 412 8.42 16.46 8.90
N PHE A 413 8.18 15.16 8.80
CA PHE A 413 8.13 14.45 7.53
C PHE A 413 7.05 15.02 6.59
N ASN A 414 5.82 15.19 7.07
CA ASN A 414 4.71 15.71 6.28
C ASN A 414 4.96 17.15 5.83
N ARG A 415 5.62 17.98 6.64
CA ARG A 415 6.04 19.32 6.24
C ARG A 415 7.05 19.29 5.11
N THR A 416 8.04 18.39 5.16
CA THR A 416 8.99 18.19 4.06
C THR A 416 8.25 17.74 2.80
N VAL A 417 7.42 16.70 2.88
CA VAL A 417 6.59 16.20 1.76
C VAL A 417 5.73 17.32 1.15
N ALA A 418 5.01 18.07 1.97
CA ALA A 418 4.14 19.15 1.52
C ALA A 418 4.93 20.32 0.92
N ALA A 419 6.15 20.60 1.40
CA ALA A 419 7.00 21.63 0.82
C ALA A 419 7.41 21.28 -0.62
N HIS A 420 7.70 20.00 -0.91
CA HIS A 420 7.98 19.52 -2.27
C HIS A 420 6.77 19.70 -3.21
N ALA A 421 5.54 19.62 -2.68
CA ALA A 421 4.32 19.85 -3.45
C ALA A 421 4.27 21.23 -4.14
N ARG A 422 5.06 22.21 -3.67
CA ARG A 422 5.15 23.53 -4.33
C ARG A 422 5.85 23.49 -5.69
N PHE A 423 6.67 22.47 -5.93
CA PHE A 423 7.55 22.37 -7.09
C PHE A 423 7.23 21.15 -7.95
N GLU A 424 6.85 20.04 -7.33
CA GLU A 424 6.66 18.75 -8.00
C GLU A 424 5.48 17.96 -7.43
N ARG A 425 4.87 17.11 -8.25
CA ARG A 425 3.78 16.20 -7.86
C ARG A 425 4.33 14.81 -7.56
N ARG A 426 5.28 14.76 -6.63
CA ARG A 426 6.08 13.56 -6.35
C ARG A 426 5.35 12.58 -5.42
N TYR A 427 4.85 13.06 -4.30
CA TYR A 427 4.34 12.22 -3.22
C TYR A 427 2.81 12.22 -3.17
N GLY A 428 2.22 11.10 -2.73
CA GLY A 428 0.76 10.92 -2.66
C GLY A 428 0.21 10.63 -1.26
N SER A 429 1.03 10.69 -0.21
CA SER A 429 0.60 10.31 1.14
C SER A 429 1.34 11.08 2.23
N PHE A 430 0.67 11.24 3.38
CA PHE A 430 1.25 11.73 4.63
C PHE A 430 1.36 10.61 5.66
N ALA A 431 2.36 10.68 6.53
CA ALA A 431 2.52 9.79 7.67
C ALA A 431 1.51 10.14 8.78
N SER A 432 0.80 9.15 9.30
CA SER A 432 -0.09 9.32 10.46
C SER A 432 0.55 8.76 11.73
N PRO A 433 0.68 9.58 12.79
CA PRO A 433 1.19 9.13 14.09
C PRO A 433 0.18 8.27 14.85
N VAL A 434 -1.04 8.14 14.35
CA VAL A 434 -2.12 7.35 14.95
C VAL A 434 -2.13 5.93 14.39
N THR A 435 -2.06 5.77 13.07
CA THR A 435 -2.09 4.44 12.44
C THR A 435 -0.71 3.79 12.35
N GLY A 436 0.35 4.58 12.42
CA GLY A 436 1.71 4.11 12.12
C GLY A 436 1.96 3.90 10.61
N GLY A 437 1.03 4.33 9.76
CA GLY A 437 1.07 4.17 8.31
C GLY A 437 0.80 5.47 7.56
N GLY A 438 0.49 5.36 6.26
CA GLY A 438 0.23 6.48 5.38
C GLY A 438 -1.25 6.75 5.11
N ILE A 439 -1.60 8.03 5.00
CA ILE A 439 -2.93 8.54 4.64
C ILE A 439 -2.82 9.25 3.30
N ALA A 440 -3.76 8.95 2.38
CA ALA A 440 -3.78 9.56 1.06
C ALA A 440 -3.87 11.09 1.16
N ALA A 441 -2.95 11.77 0.50
CA ALA A 441 -2.86 13.22 0.46
C ALA A 441 -2.50 13.63 -0.97
N GLU A 442 -3.50 13.99 -1.77
CA GLU A 442 -3.29 14.47 -3.13
C GLU A 442 -2.65 15.86 -3.14
N HIS A 443 -2.06 16.24 -4.28
CA HIS A 443 -1.30 17.49 -4.46
C HIS A 443 -2.03 18.72 -3.90
N MET A 444 -3.33 18.88 -4.20
CA MET A 444 -4.13 20.00 -3.69
C MET A 444 -4.28 19.99 -2.17
N HIS A 445 -4.54 18.82 -1.58
CA HIS A 445 -4.66 18.68 -0.13
C HIS A 445 -3.32 18.97 0.57
N GLN A 446 -2.19 18.58 -0.02
CA GLN A 446 -0.88 18.91 0.51
C GLN A 446 -0.63 20.42 0.54
N LEU A 447 -0.98 21.14 -0.53
CA LEU A 447 -0.84 22.61 -0.58
C LEU A 447 -1.77 23.31 0.41
N MET A 448 -3.02 22.86 0.53
CA MET A 448 -3.97 23.40 1.52
C MET A 448 -3.46 23.18 2.94
N TRP A 449 -2.98 21.97 3.23
CA TRP A 449 -2.39 21.63 4.51
C TRP A 449 -1.14 22.45 4.82
N LEU A 450 -0.25 22.65 3.84
CA LEU A 450 0.92 23.50 4.01
C LEU A 450 0.54 24.95 4.35
N GLY A 451 -0.49 25.49 3.68
CA GLY A 451 -1.05 26.80 4.01
C GLY A 451 -1.59 26.85 5.43
N LEU A 452 -2.27 25.80 5.90
CA LEU A 452 -2.79 25.70 7.27
C LEU A 452 -1.67 25.70 8.30
N GLN A 453 -0.56 24.99 8.02
CA GLN A 453 0.61 25.01 8.89
C GLN A 453 1.31 26.37 8.94
N ALA A 454 1.10 27.21 7.92
CA ALA A 454 1.68 28.54 7.80
C ALA A 454 0.74 29.67 8.28
N ASP A 455 -0.43 29.34 8.84
CA ASP A 455 -1.47 30.31 9.23
C ASP A 455 -1.84 31.29 8.10
N ALA A 456 -1.87 30.79 6.87
CA ALA A 456 -2.11 31.60 5.67
C ALA A 456 -3.60 31.61 5.28
N ASP A 457 -3.98 32.60 4.46
CA ASP A 457 -5.21 32.53 3.67
C ASP A 457 -5.06 31.41 2.62
N ILE A 458 -5.75 30.29 2.84
CA ILE A 458 -5.50 29.05 2.10
C ILE A 458 -5.77 29.19 0.59
N PRO A 459 -6.93 29.69 0.13
CA PRO A 459 -7.16 29.87 -1.30
C PRO A 459 -6.14 30.80 -1.96
N ARG A 460 -5.77 31.91 -1.33
CA ARG A 460 -4.75 32.83 -1.87
C ARG A 460 -3.35 32.22 -1.86
N PHE A 461 -3.00 31.48 -0.81
CA PHE A 461 -1.73 30.76 -0.71
C PHE A 461 -1.59 29.75 -1.84
N VAL A 462 -2.60 28.90 -2.04
CA VAL A 462 -2.59 27.88 -3.08
C VAL A 462 -2.56 28.52 -4.48
N ALA A 463 -3.37 29.55 -4.73
CA ALA A 463 -3.35 30.29 -5.99
C ALA A 463 -1.96 30.85 -6.31
N LYS A 464 -1.30 31.45 -5.30
CA LYS A 464 0.06 32.00 -5.43
C LYS A 464 1.07 30.91 -5.77
N VAL A 465 1.02 29.75 -5.09
CA VAL A 465 1.95 28.63 -5.36
C VAL A 465 1.75 28.09 -6.78
N LEU A 466 0.51 27.87 -7.22
CA LEU A 466 0.21 27.41 -8.56
C LEU A 466 0.71 28.39 -9.63
N ALA A 467 0.43 29.69 -9.45
CA ALA A 467 0.89 30.73 -10.37
C ALA A 467 2.43 30.80 -10.46
N GLN A 468 3.14 30.69 -9.33
CA GLN A 468 4.61 30.66 -9.30
C GLN A 468 5.19 29.44 -10.02
N ALA A 469 4.47 28.32 -10.02
CA ALA A 469 4.84 27.12 -10.76
C ALA A 469 4.42 27.15 -12.25
N GLY A 470 3.85 28.25 -12.73
CA GLY A 470 3.29 28.35 -14.08
C GLY A 470 2.07 27.44 -14.32
N GLN A 471 1.40 27.01 -13.24
CA GLN A 471 0.25 26.13 -13.30
C GLN A 471 -1.06 26.93 -13.16
N GLY A 472 -2.00 26.67 -14.06
CA GLY A 472 -3.37 27.19 -13.98
C GLY A 472 -4.34 26.16 -13.41
N LEU A 473 -5.39 26.63 -12.74
CA LEU A 473 -6.46 25.75 -12.30
C LEU A 473 -7.40 25.45 -13.47
N LEU A 474 -7.76 24.18 -13.65
CA LEU A 474 -8.74 23.78 -14.65
C LEU A 474 -10.10 23.56 -14.01
N LYS A 475 -11.15 23.97 -14.73
CA LYS A 475 -12.55 23.63 -14.46
C LYS A 475 -13.18 23.15 -15.76
N ASP A 476 -13.74 21.95 -15.75
CA ASP A 476 -14.31 21.29 -16.93
C ASP A 476 -13.34 21.27 -18.13
N GLY A 477 -12.05 21.04 -17.84
CA GLY A 477 -10.97 21.00 -18.82
C GLY A 477 -10.48 22.35 -19.35
N LYS A 478 -11.07 23.48 -18.91
CA LYS A 478 -10.70 24.83 -19.34
C LYS A 478 -9.89 25.58 -18.27
N PRO A 479 -8.86 26.36 -18.65
CA PRO A 479 -8.16 27.24 -17.72
C PRO A 479 -9.11 28.28 -17.11
N LEU A 480 -9.03 28.45 -15.79
CA LEU A 480 -9.75 29.48 -15.06
C LEU A 480 -8.98 30.82 -15.09
N PRO A 481 -9.67 31.96 -15.28
CA PRO A 481 -9.11 33.28 -15.02
C PRO A 481 -8.58 33.42 -13.58
N ALA A 482 -7.65 34.35 -13.37
CA ALA A 482 -6.99 34.54 -12.07
C ALA A 482 -7.96 34.99 -10.97
N ASP A 483 -8.94 35.83 -11.31
CA ASP A 483 -10.01 36.31 -10.44
C ASP A 483 -11.01 35.20 -10.05
N GLU A 484 -11.31 34.27 -10.97
CA GLU A 484 -12.17 33.11 -10.68
C GLU A 484 -11.43 31.99 -9.93
N THR A 485 -10.10 31.91 -10.06
CA THR A 485 -9.28 30.86 -9.45
C THR A 485 -9.39 30.86 -7.92
N VAL A 486 -9.35 32.04 -7.28
CA VAL A 486 -9.45 32.14 -5.81
C VAL A 486 -10.83 31.69 -5.32
N ALA A 487 -11.90 32.05 -6.03
CA ALA A 487 -13.27 31.63 -5.67
C ALA A 487 -13.47 30.11 -5.82
N GLU A 488 -12.93 29.50 -6.87
CA GLU A 488 -12.89 28.05 -7.04
C GLU A 488 -12.10 27.38 -5.90
N LEU A 489 -10.92 27.89 -5.57
CA LEU A 489 -10.11 27.36 -4.46
C LEU A 489 -10.79 27.51 -3.11
N GLN A 490 -11.55 28.58 -2.87
CA GLN A 490 -12.39 28.74 -1.67
C GLN A 490 -13.42 27.62 -1.57
N ARG A 491 -14.09 27.27 -2.67
CA ARG A 491 -15.05 26.15 -2.67
C ARG A 491 -14.36 24.80 -2.44
N ARG A 492 -13.21 24.55 -3.09
CA ARG A 492 -12.44 23.31 -2.88
C ARG A 492 -11.93 23.20 -1.44
N PHE A 493 -11.50 24.31 -0.86
CA PHE A 493 -11.06 24.35 0.54
C PHE A 493 -12.20 24.09 1.51
N ALA A 494 -13.39 24.66 1.29
CA ALA A 494 -14.57 24.34 2.10
C ALA A 494 -14.93 22.84 2.06
N GLY A 495 -14.83 22.20 0.88
CA GLY A 495 -14.99 20.75 0.76
C GLY A 495 -13.90 19.98 1.52
N PHE A 496 -12.64 20.42 1.42
CA PHE A 496 -11.54 19.83 2.20
C PHE A 496 -11.76 19.95 3.72
N GLU A 497 -12.24 21.09 4.22
CA GLU A 497 -12.55 21.28 5.64
C GLU A 497 -13.66 20.34 6.11
N GLN A 498 -14.74 20.21 5.32
CA GLN A 498 -15.89 19.38 5.65
C GLN A 498 -15.58 17.88 5.58
N GLU A 499 -14.86 17.44 4.55
CA GLU A 499 -14.72 16.01 4.25
C GLU A 499 -13.38 15.41 4.70
N THR A 500 -12.32 16.21 4.78
CA THR A 500 -10.95 15.67 4.96
C THR A 500 -10.31 16.13 6.26
N LEU A 501 -10.44 17.41 6.62
CA LEU A 501 -9.72 17.98 7.76
C LEU A 501 -10.11 17.35 9.10
N GLY A 502 -11.39 17.04 9.30
CA GLY A 502 -11.87 16.35 10.52
C GLY A 502 -11.20 14.98 10.72
N VAL A 503 -11.17 14.18 9.65
CA VAL A 503 -10.51 12.86 9.64
C VAL A 503 -9.01 13.00 9.86
N TRP A 504 -8.38 13.97 9.19
CA TRP A 504 -6.96 14.25 9.34
C TRP A 504 -6.60 14.67 10.77
N ASN A 505 -7.44 15.47 11.42
CA ASN A 505 -7.26 15.83 12.83
C ASN A 505 -7.30 14.58 13.73
N ALA A 506 -8.27 13.68 13.53
CA ALA A 506 -8.37 12.42 14.27
C ALA A 506 -7.15 11.50 14.06
N LEU A 507 -6.51 11.60 12.89
CA LEU A 507 -5.31 10.85 12.52
C LEU A 507 -4.00 11.56 12.90
N GLY A 508 -4.06 12.69 13.59
CA GLY A 508 -2.89 13.45 14.04
C GLY A 508 -2.24 14.35 12.99
N LEU A 509 -2.85 14.49 11.80
CA LEU A 509 -2.42 15.35 10.71
C LEU A 509 -2.91 16.81 10.87
N GLY A 510 -3.63 17.14 11.93
CA GLY A 510 -4.10 18.49 12.18
C GLY A 510 -2.97 19.51 12.39
N ALA A 511 -3.26 20.78 12.10
CA ALA A 511 -2.35 21.88 12.40
C ALA A 511 -2.00 21.92 13.90
N ALA A 512 -0.71 22.08 14.19
CA ALA A 512 -0.28 22.47 15.52
C ALA A 512 -0.79 23.90 15.75
N SER A 513 -1.95 24.07 16.37
CA SER A 513 -2.47 25.42 16.65
C SER A 513 -1.43 26.17 17.50
N PRO A 514 -0.83 27.28 17.02
CA PRO A 514 0.11 28.06 17.81
C PRO A 514 -0.53 28.62 19.09
N ARG A 515 -1.86 28.68 19.15
CA ARG A 515 -2.63 29.24 20.27
C ARG A 515 -2.85 28.27 21.45
N LYS A 516 -2.58 26.96 21.32
CA LYS A 516 -2.80 26.01 22.42
C LYS A 516 -1.54 25.58 23.17
N VAL A 517 -0.35 25.81 22.63
CA VAL A 517 0.92 25.46 23.31
C VAL A 517 1.26 26.45 24.42
N ALA A 518 0.74 27.69 24.37
CA ALA A 518 0.95 28.69 25.42
C ALA A 518 0.10 28.48 26.69
N ASN A 519 -0.97 27.68 26.64
CA ASN A 519 -1.86 27.45 27.80
C ASN A 519 -1.67 26.07 28.46
N ALA A 520 -0.67 25.29 28.04
CA ALA A 520 -0.29 24.03 28.68
C ALA A 520 1.00 24.15 29.53
N ALA A 521 1.55 25.37 29.64
CA ALA A 521 2.76 25.67 30.41
C ALA A 521 2.53 26.80 31.44
N ALA A 522 1.30 26.94 31.95
CA ALA A 522 0.95 27.84 33.05
C ALA A 522 0.28 27.05 34.17
#